data_AF-A0A8K0J4Y6-F1
#
_entry.id   AF-A0A8K0J4Y6-F1
#
_cell.length_a   1.000
_cell.length_b   1.000
_cell.length_c   1.000
_cell.angle_alpha   90.00
_cell.angle_beta   90.00
_cell.angle_gamma   90.00
#
_symmetry.space_group_name_H-M   'P 1'
#
loop_
_entity.id
_entity.type
_entity.pdbx_description
1 polymer ?
#
loop_
_entity_poly.entity_id
_entity_poly.type
_entity_poly.pdbx_seq_one_letter_code
_entity_poly.pdbx_strand_id
1 'polypeptide(L)'
;MASHEQSVLKHSEHLLLDQPLLRLPHELLRKNFRSAHFTIEKDTSALKTLLKDSATAAVSGRASQQDVLRNIDTMITRMKGVKRKLTSYAEEESRLHHQTAARIAHLDQLYTIRSVDDVKYEVWSRRRLDRLIADYLLRHGFNRSASELAEEKGIQDLVDVETFVNMTRIRDALLAGSITEALA
;
A
#
# COMPACT_ATOMS: atom_id res chain seq x y z
N MET A 1 -18.61 5.01 45.62
CA MET A 1 -19.01 4.06 44.55
C MET A 1 -19.10 4.70 43.17
N ALA A 2 -18.61 5.94 42.96
CA ALA A 2 -18.65 6.65 41.67
C ALA A 2 -17.39 6.47 40.79
N SER A 3 -16.42 5.65 41.21
CA SER A 3 -15.13 5.49 40.52
C SER A 3 -15.14 4.43 39.41
N HIS A 4 -16.03 3.43 39.47
CA HIS A 4 -16.02 2.31 38.53
C HIS A 4 -16.63 2.63 37.16
N GLU A 5 -17.54 3.61 37.06
CA GLU A 5 -18.08 4.04 35.74
C GLU A 5 -17.03 4.77 34.89
N GLN A 6 -16.08 5.46 35.52
CA GLN A 6 -15.00 6.17 34.81
C GLN A 6 -13.90 5.24 34.31
N SER A 7 -13.76 4.04 34.91
CA SER A 7 -12.71 3.09 34.54
C SER A 7 -13.10 2.16 33.39
N VAL A 8 -14.40 2.00 33.09
CA VAL A 8 -14.87 1.11 32.02
C VAL A 8 -14.52 1.67 30.65
N LEU A 9 -13.84 0.87 29.84
CA LEU A 9 -13.49 1.23 28.47
C LEU A 9 -14.71 1.26 27.56
N LYS A 10 -14.87 2.37 26.85
CA LYS A 10 -15.86 2.51 25.78
C LYS A 10 -15.21 2.20 24.43
N HIS A 11 -15.18 0.92 24.06
CA HIS A 11 -14.50 0.42 22.85
C HIS A 11 -14.86 1.17 21.57
N SER A 12 -16.14 1.52 21.41
CA SER A 12 -16.64 2.26 20.24
C SER A 12 -16.02 3.66 20.11
N GLU A 13 -15.87 4.39 21.21
CA GLU A 13 -15.26 5.74 21.21
C GLU A 13 -13.77 5.67 20.86
N HIS A 14 -13.05 4.67 21.38
CA HIS A 14 -11.65 4.45 21.02
C HIS A 14 -11.47 4.05 19.55
N LEU A 15 -12.37 3.22 19.01
CA LEU A 15 -12.31 2.82 17.60
C LEU A 15 -12.55 4.00 16.66
N LEU A 16 -13.43 4.94 17.02
CA LEU A 16 -13.65 6.15 16.23
C LEU A 16 -12.36 6.97 16.04
N LEU A 17 -11.54 7.06 17.09
CA LEU A 17 -10.25 7.75 17.04
C LEU A 17 -9.21 7.01 16.19
N ASP A 18 -9.33 5.69 16.09
CA ASP A 18 -8.38 4.84 15.36
C ASP A 18 -8.89 4.41 13.97
N GLN A 19 -10.07 4.86 13.53
CA GLN A 19 -10.59 4.61 12.18
C GLN A 19 -9.57 4.96 11.07
N PRO A 20 -8.80 6.07 11.13
CA PRO A 20 -7.82 6.39 10.09
C PRO A 20 -6.73 5.31 9.93
N LEU A 21 -6.45 4.52 10.97
CA LEU A 21 -5.44 3.46 10.95
C LEU A 21 -5.73 2.40 9.88
N LEU A 22 -7.01 2.06 9.67
CA LEU A 22 -7.42 1.05 8.69
C LEU A 22 -7.67 1.64 7.30
N ARG A 23 -7.92 2.95 7.21
CA ARG A 23 -8.35 3.59 5.98
C ARG A 23 -7.24 3.63 4.93
N LEU A 24 -6.02 4.00 5.32
CA LEU A 24 -4.92 4.15 4.36
C LEU A 24 -4.54 2.82 3.67
N PRO A 25 -4.32 1.70 4.41
CA PRO A 25 -4.01 0.42 3.78
C PRO A 25 -5.11 -0.06 2.82
N HIS A 26 -6.38 0.16 3.17
CA HIS A 26 -7.50 -0.14 2.29
C HIS A 26 -7.48 0.69 0.99
N GLU A 27 -7.19 2.00 1.06
CA GLU A 27 -7.05 2.81 -0.14
C GLU A 27 -5.83 2.42 -0.99
N LEU A 28 -4.73 2.04 -0.35
CA LEU A 28 -3.55 1.52 -1.05
C LEU A 28 -3.85 0.19 -1.75
N LEU A 29 -4.58 -0.73 -1.11
CA LEU A 29 -5.03 -1.98 -1.74
C LEU A 29 -5.90 -1.70 -2.96
N ARG A 30 -6.85 -0.76 -2.85
CA ARG A 30 -7.70 -0.34 -3.98
C ARG A 30 -6.88 0.26 -5.12
N LYS A 31 -5.88 1.09 -4.80
CA LYS A 31 -4.96 1.67 -5.80
C LYS A 31 -4.16 0.57 -6.49
N ASN A 32 -3.57 -0.35 -5.72
CA ASN A 32 -2.78 -1.46 -6.24
C ASN A 32 -3.60 -2.36 -7.17
N PHE A 33 -4.82 -2.74 -6.75
CA PHE A 33 -5.75 -3.52 -7.56
C PHE A 33 -6.09 -2.83 -8.89
N ARG A 34 -6.41 -1.52 -8.87
CA ARG A 34 -6.69 -0.76 -10.10
C ARG A 34 -5.50 -0.73 -11.04
N SER A 35 -4.28 -0.55 -10.52
CA SER A 35 -3.05 -0.54 -11.32
C SER A 35 -2.76 -1.91 -11.95
N ALA A 36 -2.97 -3.00 -11.21
CA ALA A 36 -2.86 -4.36 -11.71
C ALA A 36 -3.90 -4.64 -12.81
N HIS A 37 -5.17 -4.33 -12.55
CA HIS A 37 -6.27 -4.50 -13.50
C HIS A 37 -6.03 -3.70 -14.79
N PHE A 38 -5.64 -2.43 -14.67
CA PHE A 38 -5.31 -1.60 -15.83
C PHE A 38 -4.16 -2.17 -16.66
N THR A 39 -3.11 -2.67 -16.00
CA THR A 39 -1.98 -3.30 -16.68
C THR A 39 -2.43 -4.53 -17.48
N ILE A 40 -3.27 -5.38 -16.89
CA ILE A 40 -3.81 -6.57 -17.56
C ILE A 40 -4.64 -6.17 -18.78
N GLU A 41 -5.59 -5.25 -18.63
CA GLU A 41 -6.49 -4.84 -19.71
C GLU A 41 -5.73 -4.17 -20.87
N LYS A 42 -4.84 -3.23 -20.55
CA LYS A 42 -4.04 -2.50 -21.54
C LYS A 42 -3.13 -3.42 -22.34
N ASP A 43 -2.38 -4.28 -21.65
CA ASP A 43 -1.41 -5.14 -22.33
C ASP A 43 -2.08 -6.32 -23.05
N THR A 44 -3.17 -6.87 -22.51
CA THR A 44 -3.97 -7.90 -23.19
C THR A 44 -4.57 -7.38 -24.48
N SER A 45 -5.15 -6.17 -24.46
CA SER A 45 -5.73 -5.56 -25.66
C SER A 45 -4.68 -5.34 -26.73
N ALA A 46 -3.52 -4.81 -26.37
CA ALA A 46 -2.42 -4.59 -27.32
C ALA A 46 -1.83 -5.90 -27.87
N LEU A 47 -1.70 -6.94 -27.05
CA LEU A 47 -1.23 -8.26 -27.50
C LEU A 47 -2.21 -8.90 -28.47
N LYS A 48 -3.52 -8.82 -28.21
CA LYS A 48 -4.56 -9.33 -29.13
C LYS A 48 -4.48 -8.64 -30.50
N THR A 49 -4.31 -7.32 -30.53
CA THR A 49 -4.15 -6.57 -31.78
C THR A 49 -2.87 -7.00 -32.52
N LEU A 50 -1.72 -7.00 -31.83
CA LEU A 50 -0.45 -7.37 -32.44
C LEU A 50 -0.45 -8.81 -32.99
N LEU A 51 -1.07 -9.74 -32.26
CA LEU A 51 -1.24 -11.12 -32.68
C LEU A 51 -2.10 -11.21 -33.95
N LYS A 52 -3.26 -10.54 -33.97
CA LYS A 52 -4.17 -10.52 -35.12
C LYS A 52 -3.49 -9.93 -36.36
N ASP A 53 -2.80 -8.81 -36.22
CA ASP A 53 -2.13 -8.13 -37.32
C ASP A 53 -0.98 -8.97 -37.88
N SER A 54 -0.18 -9.57 -36.99
CA SER A 54 0.91 -10.46 -37.37
C SER A 54 0.41 -11.72 -38.08
N ALA A 55 -0.64 -12.35 -37.57
CA ALA A 55 -1.24 -13.53 -38.19
C ALA A 55 -1.82 -13.20 -39.57
N THR A 56 -2.53 -12.06 -39.69
CA THR A 56 -3.09 -11.60 -40.95
C THR A 56 -2.00 -11.30 -41.97
N ALA A 57 -0.92 -10.62 -41.57
CA ALA A 57 0.20 -10.29 -42.45
C ALA A 57 0.95 -11.54 -42.92
N ALA A 58 1.12 -12.53 -42.04
CA ALA A 58 1.74 -13.81 -42.37
C ALA A 58 0.91 -14.60 -43.40
N VAL A 59 -0.39 -14.78 -43.17
CA VAL A 59 -1.28 -15.55 -44.06
C VAL A 59 -1.47 -14.86 -45.42
N SER A 60 -1.47 -13.53 -45.45
CA SER A 60 -1.58 -12.77 -46.70
C SER A 60 -0.27 -12.62 -47.49
N GLY A 61 0.84 -13.22 -47.02
CA GLY A 61 2.15 -13.09 -47.65
C GLY A 61 2.75 -11.69 -47.60
N ARG A 62 2.19 -10.80 -46.77
CA ARG A 62 2.64 -9.40 -46.61
C ARG A 62 3.76 -9.23 -45.58
N ALA A 63 4.04 -10.25 -44.78
CA ALA A 63 5.14 -10.28 -43.81
C ALA A 63 6.18 -11.32 -44.21
N SER A 64 7.46 -10.95 -44.12
CA SER A 64 8.55 -11.91 -44.24
C SER A 64 8.63 -12.81 -43.00
N GLN A 65 9.34 -13.94 -43.10
CA GLN A 65 9.62 -14.79 -41.95
C GLN A 65 10.33 -14.01 -40.82
N GLN A 66 11.25 -13.11 -41.17
CA GLN A 66 11.94 -12.26 -40.20
C GLN A 66 10.99 -11.30 -39.48
N ASP A 67 10.01 -10.73 -40.19
CA ASP A 67 9.00 -9.84 -39.58
C ASP A 67 8.13 -10.60 -38.58
N VAL A 68 7.73 -11.83 -38.91
CA VAL A 68 6.94 -12.70 -38.02
C VAL A 68 7.73 -13.01 -36.74
N LEU A 69 9.00 -13.40 -36.87
CA LEU A 69 9.86 -13.67 -35.71
C LEU A 69 10.02 -12.43 -34.83
N ARG A 70 10.28 -11.26 -35.41
CA ARG A 70 10.39 -9.98 -34.68
C ARG A 70 9.11 -9.64 -33.92
N ASN A 71 7.94 -9.87 -34.52
CA ASN A 71 6.66 -9.61 -33.87
C ASN A 71 6.41 -10.58 -32.70
N ILE A 72 6.82 -11.84 -32.83
CA ILE A 72 6.78 -12.82 -31.73
C ILE A 72 7.70 -12.38 -30.58
N ASP A 73 8.94 -11.97 -30.87
CA ASP A 73 9.87 -11.47 -29.85
C ASP A 73 9.32 -10.23 -29.12
N THR A 74 8.64 -9.35 -29.87
CA THR A 74 7.96 -8.17 -29.32
C THR A 74 6.83 -8.59 -28.37
N MET A 75 6.00 -9.57 -28.75
CA MET A 75 4.94 -10.12 -27.90
C MET A 75 5.51 -10.76 -26.63
N ILE A 76 6.58 -11.56 -26.75
CA ILE A 76 7.28 -12.19 -25.62
C ILE A 76 7.82 -11.13 -24.67
N THR A 77 8.47 -10.09 -25.20
CA THR A 77 9.03 -9.00 -24.41
C THR A 77 7.93 -8.26 -23.62
N ARG A 78 6.79 -7.98 -24.27
CA ARG A 78 5.64 -7.37 -23.60
C ARG A 78 5.08 -8.27 -22.50
N MET A 79 4.87 -9.57 -22.77
CA MET A 79 4.40 -10.53 -21.76
C MET A 79 5.34 -10.64 -20.55
N LYS A 80 6.66 -10.65 -20.77
CA LYS A 80 7.65 -10.60 -19.69
C LYS A 80 7.52 -9.31 -18.87
N GLY A 81 7.26 -8.18 -19.53
CA GLY A 81 6.98 -6.90 -18.87
C GLY A 81 5.73 -6.94 -18.00
N VAL A 82 4.63 -7.54 -18.50
CA VAL A 82 3.39 -7.75 -17.73
C VAL A 82 3.66 -8.61 -16.50
N LYS A 83 4.33 -9.76 -16.69
CA LYS A 83 4.70 -10.65 -15.57
C LYS A 83 5.43 -9.88 -14.48
N ARG A 84 6.47 -9.10 -14.83
CA ARG A 84 7.25 -8.32 -13.86
C ARG A 84 6.39 -7.32 -13.08
N LYS A 85 5.48 -6.61 -13.76
CA LYS A 85 4.58 -5.65 -13.10
C LYS A 85 3.60 -6.35 -12.16
N LEU A 86 2.99 -7.45 -12.60
CA LEU A 86 2.05 -8.21 -11.79
C LEU A 86 2.72 -8.82 -10.56
N THR A 87 3.97 -9.28 -10.67
CA THR A 87 4.75 -9.74 -9.51
C THR A 87 4.92 -8.62 -8.49
N SER A 88 5.29 -7.41 -8.91
CA SER A 88 5.42 -6.26 -7.99
C SER A 88 4.08 -5.87 -7.34
N TYR A 89 2.97 -5.91 -8.07
CA TYR A 89 1.65 -5.67 -7.47
C TYR A 89 1.23 -6.77 -6.48
N ALA A 90 1.58 -8.03 -6.74
CA ALA A 90 1.30 -9.13 -5.81
C ALA A 90 2.13 -9.04 -4.53
N GLU A 91 3.40 -8.65 -4.64
CA GLU A 91 4.27 -8.37 -3.48
C GLU A 91 3.69 -7.22 -2.63
N GLU A 92 3.28 -6.13 -3.28
CA GLU A 92 2.66 -4.99 -2.59
C GLU A 92 1.32 -5.35 -1.95
N GLU A 93 0.48 -6.14 -2.63
CA GLU A 93 -0.78 -6.65 -2.08
C GLU A 93 -0.53 -7.50 -0.83
N SER A 94 0.44 -8.42 -0.88
CA SER A 94 0.84 -9.24 0.27
C SER A 94 1.31 -8.38 1.44
N ARG A 95 2.13 -7.36 1.17
CA ARG A 95 2.62 -6.42 2.20
C ARG A 95 1.46 -5.67 2.84
N LEU A 96 0.55 -5.11 2.03
CA LEU A 96 -0.62 -4.36 2.53
C LEU A 96 -1.59 -5.24 3.31
N HIS A 97 -1.79 -6.51 2.92
CA HIS A 97 -2.57 -7.47 3.69
C HIS A 97 -1.94 -7.78 5.05
N HIS A 98 -0.62 -8.02 5.08
CA HIS A 98 0.12 -8.24 6.32
C HIS A 98 -0.04 -7.06 7.29
N GLN A 99 0.15 -5.83 6.80
CA GLN A 99 -0.02 -4.66 7.65
C GLN A 99 -1.49 -4.45 8.08
N THR A 100 -2.46 -4.73 7.20
CA THR A 100 -3.88 -4.65 7.54
C THR A 100 -4.24 -5.64 8.65
N ALA A 101 -3.75 -6.88 8.55
CA ALA A 101 -3.94 -7.90 9.58
C ALA A 101 -3.32 -7.49 10.92
N ALA A 102 -2.09 -6.94 10.91
CA ALA A 102 -1.44 -6.44 12.12
C ALA A 102 -2.24 -5.31 12.80
N ARG A 103 -2.80 -4.39 12.01
CA ARG A 103 -3.63 -3.28 12.51
C ARG A 103 -4.97 -3.78 13.07
N ILE A 104 -5.62 -4.72 12.39
CA ILE A 104 -6.84 -5.37 12.91
C ILE A 104 -6.55 -6.09 14.22
N ALA A 105 -5.47 -6.87 14.29
CA ALA A 105 -5.07 -7.56 15.51
C ALA A 105 -4.77 -6.59 16.66
N HIS A 106 -4.13 -5.45 16.39
CA HIS A 106 -3.91 -4.41 17.39
C HIS A 106 -5.22 -3.79 17.90
N LEU A 107 -6.19 -3.55 17.03
CA LEU A 107 -7.51 -3.02 17.43
C LEU A 107 -8.35 -4.07 18.17
N ASP A 108 -8.29 -5.33 17.75
CA ASP A 108 -8.99 -6.45 18.39
C ASP A 108 -8.52 -6.67 19.83
N GLN A 109 -7.22 -6.46 20.12
CA GLN A 109 -6.69 -6.48 21.49
C GLN A 109 -7.46 -5.55 22.42
N LEU A 110 -7.87 -4.36 21.96
CA LEU A 110 -8.64 -3.43 22.79
C LEU A 110 -9.98 -4.02 23.25
N TYR A 111 -10.66 -4.79 22.38
CA TYR A 111 -11.92 -5.46 22.72
C TYR A 111 -11.79 -6.51 23.81
N THR A 112 -10.58 -7.04 24.02
CA THR A 112 -10.30 -7.99 25.11
C THR A 112 -10.10 -7.31 26.46
N ILE A 113 -9.95 -5.98 26.50
CA ILE A 113 -9.62 -5.17 27.68
C ILE A 113 -10.88 -4.46 28.17
N ARG A 114 -11.21 -4.58 29.45
CA ARG A 114 -12.48 -4.04 30.00
C ARG A 114 -12.32 -2.72 30.76
N SER A 115 -11.14 -2.46 31.30
CA SER A 115 -10.87 -1.30 32.14
C SER A 115 -9.55 -0.64 31.76
N VAL A 116 -9.46 0.67 31.95
CA VAL A 116 -8.21 1.44 31.83
C VAL A 116 -7.19 1.06 32.91
N ASP A 117 -7.65 0.49 34.03
CA ASP A 117 -6.78 0.02 35.12
C ASP A 117 -6.15 -1.35 34.83
N ASP A 118 -6.48 -1.99 33.70
CA ASP A 118 -5.90 -3.26 33.29
C ASP A 118 -4.45 -3.07 32.82
N VAL A 119 -3.52 -3.90 33.29
CA VAL A 119 -2.12 -3.89 32.83
C VAL A 119 -2.04 -4.07 31.31
N LYS A 120 -2.98 -4.81 30.70
CA LYS A 120 -3.08 -4.95 29.24
C LYS A 120 -3.40 -3.62 28.56
N TYR A 121 -4.19 -2.76 29.19
CA TYR A 121 -4.48 -1.41 28.68
C TYR A 121 -3.22 -0.56 28.66
N GLU A 122 -2.39 -0.63 29.71
CA GLU A 122 -1.14 0.11 29.76
C GLU A 122 -0.20 -0.28 28.62
N VAL A 123 -0.02 -1.59 28.38
CA VAL A 123 0.84 -2.07 27.28
C VAL A 123 0.27 -1.66 25.92
N TRP A 124 -1.04 -1.85 25.71
CA TRP A 124 -1.71 -1.47 24.47
C TRP A 124 -1.65 0.04 24.20
N SER A 125 -1.89 0.86 25.23
CA SER A 125 -1.90 2.32 25.12
C SER A 125 -0.51 2.89 24.86
N ARG A 126 0.56 2.30 25.42
CA ARG A 126 1.95 2.65 25.07
C ARG A 126 2.24 2.35 23.59
N ARG A 127 1.88 1.16 23.10
CA ARG A 127 2.05 0.81 21.67
C ARG A 127 1.26 1.75 20.76
N ARG A 128 0.05 2.13 21.17
CA ARG A 128 -0.76 3.14 20.47
C ARG A 128 -0.08 4.51 20.47
N LEU A 129 0.50 4.93 21.59
CA LEU A 129 1.22 6.20 21.69
C LEU A 129 2.44 6.22 20.77
N ASP A 130 3.26 5.16 20.77
CA ASP A 130 4.42 5.04 19.87
C ASP A 130 4.01 5.20 18.40
N ARG A 131 2.90 4.55 18.01
CA ARG A 131 2.30 4.69 16.68
C ARG A 131 1.87 6.13 16.37
N LEU A 132 1.21 6.81 17.31
CA LEU A 132 0.77 8.19 17.13
C LEU A 132 1.96 9.16 17.01
N ILE A 133 3.03 8.91 17.77
CA ILE A 133 4.27 9.70 17.66
C ILE A 133 4.92 9.46 16.30
N ALA A 134 5.00 8.22 15.83
CA ALA A 134 5.52 7.91 14.51
C ALA A 134 4.70 8.61 13.39
N ASP A 135 3.37 8.55 13.44
CA ASP A 135 2.49 9.26 12.49
C ASP A 135 2.69 10.78 12.55
N TYR A 136 2.82 11.36 13.74
CA TYR A 136 3.15 12.79 13.91
C TYR A 136 4.48 13.14 13.23
N LEU A 137 5.54 12.37 13.51
CA LEU A 137 6.86 12.58 12.92
C LEU A 137 6.82 12.52 11.39
N LEU A 138 6.13 11.51 10.82
CA LEU A 138 5.96 11.36 9.38
C LEU A 138 5.23 12.55 8.74
N ARG A 139 4.15 13.04 9.35
CA ARG A 139 3.40 14.21 8.86
C ARG A 139 4.22 15.50 8.84
N HIS A 140 5.17 15.61 9.76
CA HIS A 140 6.09 16.75 9.84
C HIS A 140 7.37 16.56 9.02
N GLY A 141 7.52 15.43 8.31
CA GLY A 141 8.67 15.15 7.45
C GLY A 141 9.89 14.62 8.19
N PHE A 142 9.76 14.27 9.48
CA PHE A 142 10.81 13.60 10.27
C PHE A 142 10.89 12.11 9.95
N ASN A 143 11.02 11.78 8.67
CA ASN A 143 10.93 10.41 8.15
C ASN A 143 11.93 9.47 8.80
N ARG A 144 13.18 9.93 8.99
CA ARG A 144 14.23 9.13 9.61
C ARG A 144 13.91 8.77 11.07
N SER A 145 13.54 9.78 11.87
CA SER A 145 13.17 9.57 13.28
C SER A 145 11.95 8.67 13.42
N ALA A 146 10.96 8.81 12.54
CA ALA A 146 9.81 7.92 12.52
C ALA A 146 10.19 6.47 12.18
N SER A 147 11.07 6.26 11.21
CA SER A 147 11.57 4.92 10.85
C SER A 147 12.35 4.28 12.00
N GLU A 148 13.26 5.02 12.62
CA GLU A 148 14.06 4.55 13.76
C GLU A 148 13.15 4.18 14.95
N LEU A 149 12.15 5.01 15.27
CA LEU A 149 11.15 4.72 16.30
C LEU A 149 10.34 3.46 15.97
N ALA A 150 9.89 3.33 14.72
CA ALA A 150 9.08 2.19 14.30
C ALA A 150 9.86 0.88 14.38
N GLU A 151 11.15 0.91 14.06
CA GLU A 151 12.06 -0.23 14.18
C GLU A 151 12.34 -0.59 15.64
N GLU A 152 12.73 0.38 16.47
CA GLU A 152 13.04 0.18 17.88
C GLU A 152 11.83 -0.38 18.65
N LYS A 153 10.62 0.08 18.34
CA LYS A 153 9.38 -0.35 19.01
C LYS A 153 8.70 -1.56 18.36
N GLY A 154 9.20 -2.06 17.23
CA GLY A 154 8.58 -3.19 16.52
C GLY A 154 7.17 -2.90 16.02
N ILE A 155 6.92 -1.67 15.53
CA ILE A 155 5.61 -1.20 15.07
C ILE A 155 5.58 -0.87 13.58
N GLN A 156 6.54 -1.35 12.78
CA GLN A 156 6.66 -1.08 11.34
C GLN A 156 5.37 -1.39 10.58
N ASP A 157 4.66 -2.46 10.95
CA ASP A 157 3.39 -2.86 10.33
C ASP A 157 2.19 -2.00 10.74
N LEU A 158 2.36 -1.12 11.72
CA LEU A 158 1.32 -0.22 12.24
C LEU A 158 1.48 1.22 11.74
N VAL A 159 2.54 1.51 10.99
CA VAL A 159 2.90 2.86 10.51
C VAL A 159 3.13 2.87 9.00
N ASP A 160 2.90 4.02 8.36
CA ASP A 160 2.89 4.15 6.90
C ASP A 160 4.12 4.87 6.35
N VAL A 161 5.32 4.48 6.82
CA VAL A 161 6.59 5.17 6.53
C VAL A 161 6.80 5.41 5.03
N GLU A 162 6.72 4.37 4.21
CA GLU A 162 6.96 4.46 2.76
C GLU A 162 6.00 5.45 2.06
N THR A 163 4.74 5.48 2.50
CA THR A 163 3.73 6.39 1.95
C THR A 163 4.12 7.84 2.25
N PHE A 164 4.50 8.14 3.48
CA PHE A 164 4.90 9.48 3.89
C PHE A 164 6.25 9.92 3.32
N VAL A 165 7.19 8.99 3.11
CA VAL A 165 8.43 9.27 2.37
C VAL A 165 8.10 9.71 0.95
N ASN A 166 7.19 9.01 0.26
CA ASN A 166 6.77 9.42 -1.08
C ASN A 166 6.02 10.76 -1.07
N MET A 167 5.13 10.99 -0.09
CA MET A 167 4.45 12.29 0.07
C MET A 167 5.43 13.44 0.33
N THR A 168 6.46 13.19 1.14
CA THR A 168 7.52 14.17 1.41
C THR A 168 8.26 14.52 0.12
N ARG A 169 8.62 13.50 -0.68
CA ARG A 169 9.27 13.70 -1.98
C ARG A 169 8.42 14.54 -2.94
N ILE A 170 7.11 14.27 -3.01
CA ILE A 170 6.17 15.07 -3.81
C ILE A 170 6.08 16.51 -3.29
N ARG A 171 5.95 16.69 -1.96
CA ARG A 171 5.91 18.01 -1.33
C ARG A 171 7.16 18.83 -1.66
N ASP A 172 8.33 18.23 -1.50
CA ASP A 172 9.61 18.92 -1.71
C ASP A 172 9.80 19.29 -3.19
N ALA A 173 9.38 18.43 -4.12
CA ALA A 173 9.34 18.74 -5.55
C ALA A 173 8.42 19.94 -5.84
N LEU A 174 7.22 19.97 -5.25
CA LEU A 174 6.27 21.08 -5.42
C LEU A 174 6.81 22.39 -4.86
N LEU A 175 7.46 22.36 -3.68
CA LEU A 175 8.11 23.53 -3.09
C LEU A 175 9.29 24.04 -3.94
N ALA A 176 9.97 23.14 -4.66
CA ALA A 176 10.99 23.48 -5.64
C ALA A 176 10.42 23.93 -7.01
N GLY A 177 9.10 24.03 -7.15
CA GLY A 177 8.43 24.45 -8.39
C GLY A 177 8.27 23.34 -9.44
N SER A 178 8.51 22.07 -9.08
CA SER A 178 8.34 20.92 -9.97
C SER A 178 7.03 20.18 -9.70
N ILE A 179 6.22 20.00 -10.74
CA ILE A 179 4.94 19.26 -10.68
C ILE A 179 5.07 17.81 -11.16
N THR A 180 6.23 17.39 -11.65
CA THR A 180 6.41 16.08 -12.31
C THR A 180 6.05 14.91 -11.40
N GLU A 181 6.51 14.93 -10.16
CA GLU A 181 6.25 13.86 -9.18
C GLU A 181 4.78 13.79 -8.73
N ALA A 182 4.07 14.92 -8.78
CA ALA A 182 2.66 14.97 -8.41
C ALA A 182 1.73 14.43 -9.53
N LEU A 183 2.22 14.41 -10.78
CA LEU A 183 1.47 13.97 -11.96
C LEU A 183 1.78 12.52 -12.39
N ALA A 184 2.83 11.91 -11.82
CA ALA A 184 3.26 10.54 -12.12
C ALA A 184 2.35 9.48 -11.46
#